data_AF-A0A7V3CCG0-F1
#
_entry.id   AF-A0A7V3CCG0-F1
#
_cell.length_a   1.000
_cell.length_b   1.000
_cell.length_c   1.000
_cell.angle_alpha   90.00
_cell.angle_beta   90.00
_cell.angle_gamma   90.00
#
_symmetry.space_group_name_H-M   'P 1'
#
loop_
_entity.id
_entity.type
_entity.pdbx_description
1 polymer ?
#
loop_
_entity_poly.entity_id
_entity_poly.type
_entity_poly.pdbx_seq_one_letter_code
_entity_poly.pdbx_strand_id
1 'polypeptide(L)'
;MAPRHLMIGMDVGSTTVKACVVDPQSLEILWSDYQRHETRQGEKVMEFLVRIGHEFQDVPKENIRLFVTGSGAGPLAEPLGAKFVQEVNAVTLAVEKLHPDVGSVVELGGQDAKIIIYKENEETGQKQAITSMNDKCASGTGATIDKCMIKVGAEPKLVGQLHFDGSKLHHVAAKCGVFAETDIVNLVKSGIPSNEILCSLADAIVMQNLSVLTRGNTLRHRVLLLGGPNTYLPFLQECWRKRIPETWNERNYPYPKDVPIEELIYVPENSQYYAAYGAVIYGTYEEAGVGIYKGLDDLKHFLTFGRKAMLGEKAGKPLVKSVEELEAFRKEYSIPKFEPKAVEAGETVRGFIGLDGGSTSSKAVLVDEDGEILLKAYQLSKGNPIADTKEILQQMRDYYAQRGATLEVLGFGATGYAADVLQETVKADVNIVETVAHMMSAVHFFGDVDVICDIGGQDIKVLFMQHGDVKNFRLSNSCSAGNGMLLQAMADQFGLEVSDYAAHAFRAELAPRFSYGCAVFLDSDRVNFQKEGYSREELLAGLALVLPKNVWQYVVQIPRMSE
;
A
#
# COMPACT_ATOMS: atom_id res chain seq x y z
N MET A 1 34.71 37.24 5.77
CA MET A 1 33.45 36.63 6.25
C MET A 1 33.81 35.26 6.79
N ALA A 2 33.25 34.85 7.93
CA ALA A 2 33.41 33.46 8.39
C ALA A 2 32.85 32.51 7.32
N PRO A 3 33.44 31.32 7.13
CA PRO A 3 32.90 30.35 6.20
C PRO A 3 31.47 29.98 6.61
N ARG A 4 30.53 29.99 5.65
CA ARG A 4 29.15 29.58 5.88
C ARG A 4 29.13 28.07 6.13
N HIS A 5 28.43 27.65 7.18
CA HIS A 5 28.23 26.25 7.55
C HIS A 5 26.76 25.90 7.44
N LEU A 6 26.46 24.66 7.05
CA LEU A 6 25.09 24.16 6.94
C LEU A 6 24.95 22.83 7.65
N MET A 7 23.77 22.59 8.21
CA MET A 7 23.37 21.27 8.68
C MET A 7 22.18 20.79 7.87
N ILE A 8 22.26 19.57 7.37
CA ILE A 8 21.19 18.94 6.60
C ILE A 8 20.62 17.80 7.44
N GLY A 9 19.32 17.83 7.65
CA GLY A 9 18.55 16.72 8.18
C GLY A 9 17.81 16.04 7.04
N MET A 10 17.87 14.71 6.95
CA MET A 10 17.05 13.95 6.02
C MET A 10 16.32 12.82 6.74
N ASP A 11 15.01 12.74 6.54
CA ASP A 11 14.18 11.60 6.92
C ASP A 11 13.87 10.77 5.67
N VAL A 12 14.54 9.63 5.57
CA VAL A 12 14.35 8.64 4.51
C VAL A 12 13.34 7.61 5.02
N GLY A 13 12.05 7.94 4.88
CA GLY A 13 10.94 7.11 5.29
C GLY A 13 10.65 5.95 4.33
N SER A 14 9.60 5.18 4.65
CA SER A 14 9.17 4.01 3.86
C SER A 14 8.41 4.35 2.57
N THR A 15 7.86 5.55 2.48
CA THR A 15 7.10 6.05 1.31
C THR A 15 7.68 7.35 0.73
N THR A 16 8.39 8.12 1.55
CA THR A 16 8.77 9.51 1.28
C THR A 16 10.17 9.81 1.77
N VAL A 17 10.85 10.73 1.08
CA VAL A 17 12.07 11.39 1.55
C VAL A 17 11.71 12.82 1.90
N LYS A 18 12.14 13.25 3.08
CA LYS A 18 12.03 14.63 3.52
C LYS A 18 13.41 15.15 3.88
N ALA A 19 13.66 16.42 3.63
CA ALA A 19 14.88 17.03 4.11
C ALA A 19 14.67 18.50 4.47
N CYS A 20 15.50 18.97 5.38
CA CYS A 20 15.64 20.37 5.74
C CYS A 20 17.12 20.76 5.78
N VAL A 21 17.45 21.90 5.20
CA VAL A 21 18.75 22.58 5.39
C VAL A 21 18.54 23.63 6.46
N VAL A 22 19.39 23.61 7.47
CA VAL A 22 19.26 24.40 8.68
C VAL A 22 20.53 25.19 8.91
N ASP A 23 20.37 26.45 9.28
CA ASP A 23 21.47 27.29 9.74
C ASP A 23 21.91 26.85 11.15
N PRO A 24 23.17 26.48 11.37
CA PRO A 24 23.61 25.90 12.65
C PRO A 24 23.62 26.90 13.82
N GLN A 25 23.53 28.21 13.57
CA GLN A 25 23.56 29.24 14.62
C GLN A 25 22.15 29.65 15.05
N SER A 26 21.31 29.99 14.08
CA SER A 26 19.92 30.43 14.30
C SER A 26 18.94 29.26 14.43
N LEU A 27 19.29 28.08 13.91
CA LEU A 27 18.43 26.91 13.76
C LEU A 27 17.22 27.15 12.84
N GLU A 28 17.26 28.19 12.00
CA GLU A 28 16.24 28.45 10.99
C GLU A 28 16.34 27.44 9.85
N ILE A 29 15.19 26.98 9.35
CA ILE A 29 15.10 26.15 8.15
C ILE A 29 15.26 27.06 6.93
N LEU A 30 16.37 26.94 6.23
CA LEU A 30 16.71 27.71 5.03
C LEU A 30 16.11 27.10 3.75
N TRP A 31 15.90 25.78 3.76
CA TRP A 31 15.35 25.03 2.64
C TRP A 31 14.68 23.77 3.16
N SER A 32 13.57 23.35 2.56
CA SER A 32 12.95 22.07 2.86
C SER A 32 12.18 21.52 1.68
N ASP A 33 12.10 20.20 1.58
CA ASP A 33 11.22 19.54 0.62
C ASP A 33 10.72 18.18 1.14
N TYR A 34 9.53 17.77 0.69
CA TYR A 34 8.85 16.51 1.01
C TYR A 34 8.42 15.87 -0.30
N GLN A 35 8.94 14.68 -0.61
CA GLN A 35 8.55 13.97 -1.83
C GLN A 35 8.38 12.47 -1.61
N ARG A 36 7.43 11.88 -2.34
CA ARG A 36 7.35 10.42 -2.47
C ARG A 36 8.58 9.94 -3.25
N HIS A 37 9.22 8.89 -2.75
CA HIS A 37 10.40 8.34 -3.41
C HIS A 37 10.06 7.26 -4.45
N GLU A 38 8.80 6.80 -4.52
CA GLU A 38 8.33 5.80 -5.49
C GLU A 38 9.27 4.60 -5.52
N THR A 39 9.47 4.01 -4.33
CA THR A 39 10.42 2.91 -4.04
C THR A 39 11.90 3.14 -4.37
N ARG A 40 12.30 4.33 -4.82
CA ARG A 40 13.69 4.70 -5.20
C ARG A 40 14.34 5.60 -4.15
N GLN A 41 14.50 5.07 -2.92
CA GLN A 41 14.97 5.86 -1.77
C GLN A 41 16.34 6.50 -2.01
N GLY A 42 17.33 5.72 -2.44
CA GLY A 42 18.69 6.22 -2.65
C GLY A 42 18.78 7.23 -3.80
N GLU A 43 18.08 6.98 -4.90
CA GLU A 43 18.01 7.90 -6.04
C GLU A 43 17.29 9.21 -5.66
N LYS A 44 16.20 9.13 -4.87
CA LYS A 44 15.49 10.32 -4.39
C LYS A 44 16.34 11.13 -3.40
N VAL A 45 17.12 10.47 -2.55
CA VAL A 45 18.11 11.15 -1.69
C VAL A 45 19.17 11.85 -2.53
N MET A 46 19.67 11.21 -3.58
CA MET A 46 20.62 11.82 -4.52
C MET A 46 20.01 13.06 -5.19
N GLU A 47 18.76 12.99 -5.66
CA GLU A 47 18.05 14.12 -6.25
C GLU A 47 17.94 15.31 -5.29
N PHE A 48 17.59 15.04 -4.02
CA PHE A 48 17.52 16.06 -2.97
C PHE A 48 18.87 16.73 -2.74
N LEU A 49 19.93 15.95 -2.58
CA LEU A 49 21.28 16.47 -2.35
C LEU A 49 21.83 17.25 -3.54
N VAL A 50 21.51 16.86 -4.78
CA VAL A 50 21.83 17.63 -5.99
C VAL A 50 21.14 18.99 -5.95
N ARG A 51 19.84 19.03 -5.63
CA ARG A 51 19.07 20.29 -5.55
C ARG A 51 19.58 21.20 -4.43
N ILE A 52 19.88 20.63 -3.26
CA ILE A 52 20.51 21.36 -2.15
C ILE A 52 21.88 21.92 -2.59
N GLY A 53 22.70 21.11 -3.25
CA GLY A 53 24.01 21.55 -3.75
C GLY A 53 23.92 22.68 -4.78
N HIS A 54 22.87 22.72 -5.61
CA HIS A 54 22.62 23.83 -6.53
C HIS A 54 22.20 25.11 -5.79
N GLU A 55 21.33 25.00 -4.77
CA GLU A 55 20.86 26.14 -3.99
C GLU A 55 21.99 26.77 -3.13
N PHE A 56 22.88 25.92 -2.59
CA PHE A 56 23.95 26.31 -1.67
C PHE A 56 25.35 26.09 -2.27
N GLN A 57 25.53 26.43 -3.55
CA GLN A 57 26.80 26.27 -4.28
C GLN A 57 27.99 27.04 -3.67
N ASP A 58 27.71 28.05 -2.84
CA ASP A 58 28.69 28.86 -2.12
C ASP A 58 29.28 28.15 -0.89
N VAL A 59 28.66 27.04 -0.46
CA VAL A 59 29.07 26.29 0.73
C VAL A 59 29.89 25.06 0.33
N PRO A 60 31.17 25.01 0.68
CA PRO A 60 32.02 23.88 0.34
C PRO A 60 31.60 22.66 1.19
N LYS A 61 31.69 21.44 0.64
CA LYS A 61 31.10 20.23 1.23
C LYS A 61 31.62 19.91 2.63
N GLU A 62 32.85 20.32 2.95
CA GLU A 62 33.52 20.14 4.23
C GLU A 62 32.85 20.96 5.36
N ASN A 63 32.10 22.00 4.98
CA ASN A 63 31.32 22.82 5.89
C ASN A 63 29.86 22.36 6.04
N ILE A 64 29.51 21.25 5.39
CA ILE A 64 28.17 20.67 5.43
C ILE A 64 28.19 19.45 6.34
N ARG A 65 27.35 19.46 7.37
CA ARG A 65 27.08 18.28 8.21
C ARG A 65 25.73 17.68 7.84
N LEU A 66 25.67 16.36 7.68
CA LEU A 66 24.51 15.61 7.23
C LEU A 66 24.11 14.56 8.28
N PHE A 67 22.84 14.64 8.70
CA PHE A 67 22.23 13.74 9.67
C PHE A 67 21.02 13.09 9.02
N VAL A 68 20.96 11.77 9.06
CA VAL A 68 19.93 10.99 8.39
C VAL A 68 19.15 10.16 9.40
N THR A 69 17.84 10.08 9.21
CA THR A 69 16.92 9.29 10.03
C THR A 69 15.87 8.62 9.15
N GLY A 70 14.95 7.90 9.77
CA GLY A 70 13.92 7.16 9.05
C GLY A 70 14.37 5.76 8.66
N SER A 71 13.38 4.93 8.33
CA SER A 71 13.57 3.50 8.15
C SER A 71 14.51 3.12 6.99
N GLY A 72 14.69 3.98 5.97
CA GLY A 72 15.56 3.77 4.82
C GLY A 72 16.93 4.44 4.88
N ALA A 73 17.25 5.16 5.95
CA ALA A 73 18.49 5.95 6.02
C ALA A 73 19.75 5.15 6.32
N GLY A 74 19.65 4.01 7.02
CA GLY A 74 20.81 3.26 7.52
C GLY A 74 21.85 2.92 6.44
N PRO A 75 21.45 2.25 5.34
CA PRO A 75 22.36 1.90 4.24
C PRO A 75 22.94 3.10 3.48
N LEU A 76 22.32 4.28 3.60
CA LEU A 76 22.76 5.49 2.93
C LEU A 76 23.72 6.34 3.79
N ALA A 77 23.79 6.07 5.09
CA ALA A 77 24.56 6.89 6.02
C ALA A 77 26.07 6.89 5.70
N GLU A 78 26.66 5.69 5.56
CA GLU A 78 28.10 5.56 5.29
C GLU A 78 28.54 6.14 3.93
N PRO A 79 27.88 5.82 2.79
CA PRO A 79 28.22 6.41 1.49
C PRO A 79 28.10 7.95 1.45
N LEU A 80 27.25 8.53 2.30
CA LEU A 80 27.06 9.98 2.37
C LEU A 80 28.05 10.67 3.34
N GLY A 81 28.72 9.90 4.20
CA GLY A 81 29.42 10.46 5.38
C GLY A 81 28.45 10.98 6.45
N ALA A 82 27.18 10.62 6.36
CA ALA A 82 26.14 11.08 7.27
C ALA A 82 26.17 10.31 8.60
N LYS A 83 25.66 10.95 9.65
CA LYS A 83 25.38 10.29 10.92
C LYS A 83 23.93 9.81 10.95
N PHE A 84 23.72 8.51 11.19
CA PHE A 84 22.38 7.98 11.44
C PHE A 84 21.88 8.38 12.83
N VAL A 85 20.66 8.89 12.90
CA VAL A 85 19.95 9.26 14.13
C VAL A 85 18.67 8.44 14.22
N GLN A 86 18.39 7.86 15.38
CA GLN A 86 17.15 7.10 15.58
C GLN A 86 15.95 8.05 15.56
N GLU A 87 14.92 7.70 14.80
CA GLU A 87 13.81 8.59 14.43
C GLU A 87 12.98 9.09 15.62
N VAL A 88 12.69 8.24 16.59
CA VAL A 88 11.96 8.64 17.82
C VAL A 88 12.77 9.64 18.61
N ASN A 89 14.09 9.44 18.72
CA ASN A 89 14.98 10.38 19.38
C ASN A 89 15.03 11.72 18.63
N ALA A 90 15.11 11.68 17.31
CA ALA A 90 15.08 12.89 16.48
C ALA A 90 13.79 13.69 16.72
N VAL A 91 12.62 13.04 16.60
CA VAL A 91 11.32 13.70 16.83
C VAL A 91 11.22 14.23 18.27
N THR A 92 11.68 13.45 19.26
CA THR A 92 11.68 13.88 20.66
C THR A 92 12.48 15.18 20.85
N LEU A 93 13.67 15.26 20.27
CA LEU A 93 14.53 16.44 20.35
C LEU A 93 13.93 17.66 19.63
N ALA A 94 13.30 17.46 18.47
CA ALA A 94 12.60 18.53 17.77
C ALA A 94 11.44 19.09 18.60
N VAL A 95 10.64 18.21 19.20
CA VAL A 95 9.49 18.60 20.02
C VAL A 95 9.93 19.30 21.31
N GLU A 96 10.92 18.77 22.03
CA GLU A 96 11.45 19.41 23.25
C GLU A 96 12.04 20.80 22.97
N LYS A 97 12.64 20.98 21.79
CA LYS A 97 13.21 22.28 21.38
C LYS A 97 12.16 23.30 20.96
N LEU A 98 11.16 22.89 20.19
CA LEU A 98 10.18 23.80 19.56
C LEU A 98 8.90 23.96 20.39
N HIS A 99 8.50 22.94 21.14
CA HIS A 99 7.25 22.88 21.90
C HIS A 99 7.49 22.30 23.30
N PRO A 100 8.22 23.01 24.18
CA PRO A 100 8.62 22.48 25.49
C PRO A 100 7.44 22.20 26.42
N ASP A 101 6.23 22.68 26.12
CA ASP A 101 5.00 22.49 26.89
C ASP A 101 4.08 21.38 26.35
N VAL A 102 4.44 20.74 25.23
CA VAL A 102 3.69 19.59 24.68
C VAL A 102 3.73 18.40 25.63
N GLY A 103 2.55 17.82 25.88
CA GLY A 103 2.39 16.65 26.73
C GLY A 103 2.42 15.34 25.96
N SER A 104 2.04 15.33 24.68
CA SER A 104 2.04 14.12 23.85
C SER A 104 2.20 14.42 22.37
N VAL A 105 2.73 13.45 21.64
CA VAL A 105 2.89 13.50 20.18
C VAL A 105 2.22 12.28 19.59
N VAL A 106 1.46 12.48 18.53
CA VAL A 106 0.91 11.43 17.68
C VAL A 106 1.42 11.64 16.28
N GLU A 107 2.28 10.75 15.82
CA GLU A 107 2.85 10.79 14.49
C GLU A 107 2.33 9.63 13.65
N LEU A 108 1.79 9.93 12.48
CA LEU A 108 1.40 8.93 11.49
C LEU A 108 2.36 8.98 10.31
N GLY A 109 3.11 7.90 10.10
CA GLY A 109 4.00 7.71 8.98
C GLY A 109 3.34 6.95 7.82
N GLY A 110 4.15 6.56 6.85
CA GLY A 110 3.71 5.75 5.71
C GLY A 110 3.41 4.30 6.10
N GLN A 111 4.27 3.66 6.88
CA GLN A 111 4.16 2.25 7.26
C GLN A 111 4.26 2.04 8.78
N ASP A 112 4.42 3.12 9.51
CA ASP A 112 4.58 3.14 10.95
C ASP A 112 3.74 4.26 11.57
N ALA A 113 3.49 4.13 12.87
CA ALA A 113 2.84 5.14 13.68
C ALA A 113 3.50 5.19 15.06
N LYS A 114 3.58 6.39 15.64
CA LYS A 114 4.34 6.65 16.86
C LYS A 114 3.50 7.48 17.82
N ILE A 115 3.55 7.10 19.09
CA ILE A 115 3.04 7.92 20.19
C ILE A 115 4.18 8.18 21.17
N ILE A 116 4.40 9.44 21.50
CA ILE A 116 5.32 9.89 22.53
C ILE A 116 4.50 10.58 23.62
N ILE A 117 4.68 10.18 24.88
CA ILE A 117 4.01 10.79 26.03
C ILE A 117 5.07 11.30 26.97
N TYR A 118 5.10 12.61 27.22
CA TYR A 118 6.00 13.21 28.18
C TYR A 118 5.37 13.15 29.56
N LYS A 119 6.04 12.49 30.50
CA LYS A 119 5.67 12.49 31.92
C LYS A 119 6.73 13.25 32.70
N GLU A 120 6.31 14.18 33.53
CA GLU A 120 7.20 14.82 34.48
C GLU A 120 7.31 13.94 35.72
N ASN A 121 8.53 13.72 36.19
CA ASN A 121 8.77 13.08 37.47
C ASN A 121 8.46 14.08 38.59
N GLU A 122 7.52 13.75 39.46
CA GLU A 122 7.04 14.63 40.54
C GLU A 122 8.14 14.97 41.57
N GLU A 123 9.18 14.15 41.72
CA GLU A 123 10.27 14.37 42.67
C GLU A 123 11.45 15.14 42.06
N THR A 124 11.75 14.92 40.77
CA THR A 124 12.95 15.50 40.13
C THR A 124 12.65 16.63 39.15
N GLY A 125 11.38 16.82 38.77
CA GLY A 125 10.96 17.75 37.72
C GLY A 125 11.46 17.37 36.31
N GLN A 126 12.10 16.20 36.17
CA GLN A 126 12.63 15.76 34.87
C GLN A 126 11.50 15.18 34.01
N LYS A 127 11.43 15.64 32.75
CA LYS A 127 10.55 15.04 31.74
C LYS A 127 11.14 13.75 31.22
N GLN A 128 10.34 12.69 31.25
CA GLN A 128 10.63 11.39 30.66
C GLN A 128 9.69 11.15 29.48
N ALA A 129 10.25 10.89 28.31
CA ALA A 129 9.50 10.48 27.13
C ALA A 129 9.21 8.97 27.18
N ILE A 130 7.93 8.61 27.23
CA ILE A 130 7.45 7.24 27.04
C ILE A 130 7.08 7.08 25.58
N THR A 131 7.78 6.20 24.89
CA THR A 131 7.66 6.04 23.44
C THR A 131 7.06 4.70 23.10
N SER A 132 6.19 4.70 22.08
CA SER A 132 5.55 3.52 21.55
C SER A 132 5.44 3.66 20.05
N MET A 133 5.87 2.63 19.33
CA MET A 133 5.84 2.57 17.88
C MET A 133 5.26 1.23 17.44
N ASN A 134 4.55 1.24 16.32
CA ASN A 134 4.28 0.07 15.51
C ASN A 134 5.05 0.21 14.19
N ASP A 135 6.06 -0.63 14.00
CA ASP A 135 6.98 -0.64 12.85
C ASP A 135 6.85 -1.91 11.99
N LYS A 136 6.03 -2.88 12.43
CA LYS A 136 5.87 -4.19 11.77
C LYS A 136 4.58 -4.34 10.97
N CYS A 137 3.61 -3.46 11.20
CA CYS A 137 2.30 -3.56 10.59
C CYS A 137 1.82 -2.21 10.06
N ALA A 138 1.60 -2.13 8.75
CA ALA A 138 1.04 -0.97 8.06
C ALA A 138 -0.38 -0.57 8.53
N SER A 139 -1.03 -1.41 9.35
CA SER A 139 -2.39 -1.20 9.81
C SER A 139 -2.49 0.04 10.69
N GLY A 140 -3.41 0.94 10.35
CA GLY A 140 -3.59 2.19 11.09
C GLY A 140 -2.59 3.29 10.72
N THR A 141 -1.90 3.17 9.58
CA THR A 141 -0.88 4.12 9.09
C THR A 141 -1.28 4.72 7.73
N GLY A 142 -0.49 5.66 7.21
CA GLY A 142 -0.73 6.33 5.94
C GLY A 142 -0.88 5.37 4.74
N ALA A 143 -0.18 4.24 4.70
CA ALA A 143 -0.30 3.26 3.62
C ALA A 143 -1.69 2.60 3.59
N THR A 144 -2.33 2.38 4.75
CA THR A 144 -3.70 1.88 4.78
C THR A 144 -4.67 2.93 4.22
N ILE A 145 -4.46 4.21 4.58
CA ILE A 145 -5.26 5.32 4.07
C ILE A 145 -5.12 5.43 2.55
N ASP A 146 -3.89 5.43 2.02
CA ASP A 146 -3.59 5.47 0.58
C ASP A 146 -4.33 4.35 -0.18
N LYS A 147 -4.21 3.09 0.29
CA LYS A 147 -4.86 1.93 -0.35
C LYS A 147 -6.39 2.05 -0.31
N CYS A 148 -6.96 2.50 0.80
CA CYS A 148 -8.41 2.64 0.92
C CYS A 148 -8.95 3.80 0.08
N MET A 149 -8.23 4.92 -0.04
CA MET A 149 -8.62 6.04 -0.91
C MET A 149 -8.71 5.61 -2.38
N ILE A 150 -7.76 4.79 -2.85
CA ILE A 150 -7.79 4.21 -4.20
C ILE A 150 -9.05 3.35 -4.40
N LYS A 151 -9.37 2.48 -3.44
CA LYS A 151 -10.54 1.57 -3.52
C LYS A 151 -11.88 2.29 -3.50
N VAL A 152 -11.94 3.41 -2.80
CA VAL A 152 -13.13 4.27 -2.76
C VAL A 152 -13.29 5.09 -4.05
N GLY A 153 -12.27 5.10 -4.91
CA GLY A 153 -12.25 5.95 -6.11
C GLY A 153 -12.18 7.44 -5.77
N ALA A 154 -11.61 7.78 -4.61
CA ALA A 154 -11.59 9.16 -4.12
C ALA A 154 -10.50 9.97 -4.84
N GLU A 155 -10.87 11.11 -5.42
CA GLU A 155 -9.90 12.01 -6.02
C GLU A 155 -9.04 12.66 -4.92
N PRO A 156 -7.69 12.61 -4.98
CA PRO A 156 -6.82 13.13 -3.93
C PRO A 156 -7.10 14.59 -3.54
N LYS A 157 -7.44 15.43 -4.53
CA LYS A 157 -7.78 16.84 -4.32
C LYS A 157 -9.03 17.01 -3.46
N LEU A 158 -10.02 16.13 -3.64
CA LEU A 158 -11.27 16.16 -2.87
C LEU A 158 -11.03 15.68 -1.43
N VAL A 159 -10.17 14.67 -1.24
CA VAL A 159 -9.84 14.15 0.09
C VAL A 159 -9.14 15.22 0.95
N GLY A 160 -8.28 16.04 0.34
CA GLY A 160 -7.63 17.16 1.03
C GLY A 160 -8.59 18.26 1.51
N GLN A 161 -9.86 18.22 1.11
CA GLN A 161 -10.92 19.16 1.51
C GLN A 161 -12.03 18.48 2.32
N LEU A 162 -11.89 17.19 2.61
CA LEU A 162 -12.88 16.43 3.35
C LEU A 162 -12.86 16.85 4.83
N HIS A 163 -14.05 17.03 5.38
CA HIS A 163 -14.29 17.23 6.81
C HIS A 163 -14.82 15.94 7.45
N PHE A 164 -14.53 15.75 8.73
CA PHE A 164 -14.96 14.58 9.47
C PHE A 164 -16.42 14.69 9.87
N ASP A 165 -17.25 13.78 9.36
CA ASP A 165 -18.63 13.61 9.79
C ASP A 165 -18.80 12.31 10.58
N GLY A 166 -18.96 12.45 11.89
CA GLY A 166 -19.18 11.33 12.80
C GLY A 166 -20.65 10.89 12.94
N SER A 167 -21.59 11.43 12.16
CA SER A 167 -23.02 11.12 12.26
C SER A 167 -23.41 9.80 11.60
N LYS A 168 -22.67 9.38 10.56
CA LYS A 168 -22.90 8.14 9.80
C LYS A 168 -21.60 7.36 9.62
N LEU A 169 -21.19 6.70 10.69
CA LEU A 169 -20.01 5.84 10.67
C LEU A 169 -20.42 4.39 10.44
N HIS A 170 -19.66 3.71 9.59
CA HIS A 170 -19.81 2.30 9.25
C HIS A 170 -18.67 1.50 9.89
N HIS A 171 -18.88 0.22 10.11
CA HIS A 171 -17.85 -0.62 10.71
C HIS A 171 -16.66 -0.80 9.74
N VAL A 172 -15.44 -0.58 10.23
CA VAL A 172 -14.18 -0.84 9.52
C VAL A 172 -13.17 -1.48 10.49
N ALA A 173 -12.67 -2.66 10.18
CA ALA A 173 -11.71 -3.40 11.00
C ALA A 173 -10.27 -2.88 10.81
N ALA A 174 -9.95 -1.70 11.37
CA ALA A 174 -8.62 -1.07 11.24
C ALA A 174 -7.47 -1.73 12.02
N LYS A 175 -7.71 -2.86 12.69
CA LYS A 175 -6.65 -3.65 13.34
C LYS A 175 -5.72 -4.35 12.34
N CYS A 176 -6.24 -4.67 11.16
CA CYS A 176 -5.46 -5.18 10.03
C CYS A 176 -5.81 -4.38 8.76
N GLY A 177 -4.82 -3.80 8.09
CA GLY A 177 -5.03 -3.01 6.87
C GLY A 177 -5.75 -3.81 5.78
N VAL A 178 -5.51 -5.12 5.70
CA VAL A 178 -6.20 -6.03 4.77
C VAL A 178 -7.69 -6.15 5.07
N PHE A 179 -8.08 -6.25 6.34
CA PHE A 179 -9.50 -6.33 6.70
C PHE A 179 -10.19 -4.98 6.54
N ALA A 180 -9.52 -3.89 6.91
CA ALA A 180 -10.01 -2.55 6.62
C ALA A 180 -10.27 -2.40 5.12
N GLU A 181 -9.31 -2.77 4.27
CA GLU A 181 -9.46 -2.77 2.83
C GLU A 181 -10.64 -3.61 2.31
N THR A 182 -10.90 -4.79 2.89
CA THR A 182 -12.05 -5.63 2.55
C THR A 182 -13.36 -4.97 2.95
N ASP A 183 -13.45 -4.41 4.15
CA ASP A 183 -14.64 -3.72 4.63
C ASP A 183 -14.96 -2.51 3.74
N ILE A 184 -13.94 -1.73 3.37
CA ILE A 184 -14.08 -0.58 2.46
C ILE A 184 -14.68 -1.01 1.10
N VAL A 185 -14.21 -2.13 0.52
CA VAL A 185 -14.77 -2.64 -0.75
C VAL A 185 -16.23 -3.04 -0.59
N ASN A 186 -16.59 -3.70 0.52
CA ASN A 186 -17.97 -4.09 0.79
C ASN A 186 -18.89 -2.87 0.96
N LEU A 187 -18.40 -1.81 1.60
CA LEU A 187 -19.13 -0.55 1.73
C LEU A 187 -19.34 0.12 0.37
N VAL A 188 -18.31 0.17 -0.49
CA VAL A 188 -18.43 0.69 -1.87
C VAL A 188 -19.48 -0.10 -2.66
N LYS A 189 -19.42 -1.44 -2.61
CA LYS A 189 -20.39 -2.32 -3.30
C LYS A 189 -21.82 -2.16 -2.79
N SER A 190 -21.98 -1.86 -1.51
CA SER A 190 -23.28 -1.57 -0.89
C SER A 190 -23.82 -0.18 -1.25
N GLY A 191 -23.08 0.59 -2.06
CA GLY A 191 -23.48 1.93 -2.50
C GLY A 191 -23.29 3.01 -1.44
N ILE A 192 -22.45 2.77 -0.42
CA ILE A 192 -22.17 3.79 0.61
C ILE A 192 -21.32 4.93 0.00
N PRO A 193 -21.65 6.20 0.26
CA PRO A 193 -20.88 7.33 -0.25
C PRO A 193 -19.43 7.36 0.23
N SER A 194 -18.52 7.72 -0.66
CA SER A 194 -17.07 7.78 -0.42
C SER A 194 -16.66 8.59 0.82
N ASN A 195 -17.34 9.71 1.09
CA ASN A 195 -17.08 10.55 2.27
C ASN A 195 -17.42 9.85 3.59
N GLU A 196 -18.53 9.10 3.65
CA GLU A 196 -18.92 8.32 4.82
C GLU A 196 -17.92 7.19 5.08
N ILE A 197 -17.46 6.53 4.00
CA ILE A 197 -16.46 5.47 4.06
C ILE A 197 -15.12 6.01 4.60
N LEU A 198 -14.65 7.15 4.10
CA LEU A 198 -13.39 7.75 4.56
C LEU A 198 -13.46 8.26 6.00
N CYS A 199 -14.59 8.82 6.44
CA CYS A 199 -14.79 9.18 7.85
C CYS A 199 -14.78 7.93 8.74
N SER A 200 -15.42 6.84 8.30
CA SER A 200 -15.40 5.55 8.99
C SER A 200 -13.98 4.98 9.11
N LEU A 201 -13.16 5.12 8.06
CA LEU A 201 -11.75 4.73 8.08
C LEU A 201 -10.92 5.57 9.05
N ALA A 202 -11.05 6.91 9.01
CA ALA A 202 -10.35 7.79 9.96
C ALA A 202 -10.70 7.43 11.40
N ASP A 203 -11.99 7.22 11.67
CA ASP A 203 -12.47 6.83 12.99
C ASP A 203 -11.81 5.55 13.49
N ALA A 204 -11.84 4.51 12.67
CA ALA A 204 -11.26 3.22 13.00
C ALA A 204 -9.73 3.32 13.21
N ILE A 205 -9.02 4.09 12.39
CA ILE A 205 -7.57 4.32 12.52
C ILE A 205 -7.24 5.07 13.81
N VAL A 206 -7.94 6.16 14.11
CA VAL A 206 -7.72 6.99 15.30
C VAL A 206 -7.96 6.16 16.57
N MET A 207 -9.11 5.48 16.64
CA MET A 207 -9.47 4.65 17.79
C MET A 207 -8.48 3.49 17.98
N GLN A 208 -8.04 2.86 16.90
CA GLN A 208 -7.02 1.80 16.97
C GLN A 208 -5.69 2.31 17.53
N ASN A 209 -5.22 3.48 17.09
CA ASN A 209 -4.00 4.09 17.60
C ASN A 209 -4.14 4.45 19.09
N LEU A 210 -5.26 5.05 19.50
CA LEU A 210 -5.54 5.39 20.90
C LEU A 210 -5.64 4.15 21.80
N SER A 211 -6.20 3.05 21.29
CA SER A 211 -6.35 1.80 22.05
C SER A 211 -5.04 1.01 22.16
N VAL A 212 -4.21 0.99 21.12
CA VAL A 212 -3.05 0.07 21.05
C VAL A 212 -1.74 0.78 21.32
N LEU A 213 -1.46 1.90 20.65
CA LEU A 213 -0.16 2.55 20.73
C LEU A 213 0.07 3.29 22.04
N THR A 214 -0.99 3.69 22.74
CA THR A 214 -0.85 4.30 24.07
C THR A 214 -0.35 3.31 25.13
N ARG A 215 -0.43 1.99 24.87
CA ARG A 215 -0.01 0.91 25.79
C ARG A 215 -0.58 1.08 27.20
N GLY A 216 -1.87 1.43 27.29
CA GLY A 216 -2.56 1.66 28.55
C GLY A 216 -2.35 3.05 29.16
N ASN A 217 -1.43 3.86 28.65
CA ASN A 217 -1.29 5.25 29.09
C ASN A 217 -2.43 6.13 28.53
N THR A 218 -2.64 7.29 29.16
CA THR A 218 -3.52 8.34 28.63
C THR A 218 -2.64 9.43 28.04
N LEU A 219 -2.98 9.93 26.84
CA LEU A 219 -2.30 11.08 26.25
C LEU A 219 -2.43 12.27 27.20
N ARG A 220 -1.38 13.08 27.33
CA ARG A 220 -1.41 14.34 28.07
C ARG A 220 -1.86 15.47 27.15
N HIS A 221 -2.58 16.45 27.68
CA HIS A 221 -3.06 17.59 26.90
C HIS A 221 -1.91 18.41 26.29
N ARG A 222 -2.21 19.22 25.28
CA ARG A 222 -1.24 19.74 24.29
C ARG A 222 -0.61 18.60 23.49
N VAL A 223 -1.43 18.03 22.61
CA VAL A 223 -1.10 16.94 21.70
C VAL A 223 -0.66 17.51 20.37
N LEU A 224 0.55 17.15 19.96
CA LEU A 224 1.11 17.50 18.66
C LEU A 224 0.79 16.39 17.64
N LEU A 225 0.16 16.75 16.53
CA LEU A 225 -0.13 15.84 15.42
C LEU A 225 0.94 16.01 14.35
N LEU A 226 1.73 14.96 14.09
CA LEU A 226 2.87 14.96 13.16
C LEU A 226 2.70 13.93 12.05
N GLY A 227 3.53 14.08 11.01
CA GLY A 227 3.61 13.15 9.88
C GLY A 227 2.61 13.44 8.77
N GLY A 228 2.93 12.99 7.55
CA GLY A 228 2.23 13.38 6.32
C GLY A 228 0.70 13.27 6.36
N PRO A 229 0.11 12.13 6.76
CA PRO A 229 -1.34 12.00 6.94
C PRO A 229 -1.95 13.10 7.84
N ASN A 230 -1.37 13.37 9.01
CA ASN A 230 -1.87 14.43 9.89
C ASN A 230 -1.64 15.82 9.29
N THR A 231 -0.57 16.03 8.51
CA THR A 231 -0.30 17.30 7.83
C THR A 231 -1.32 17.60 6.73
N TYR A 232 -1.67 16.60 5.90
CA TYR A 232 -2.38 16.84 4.64
C TYR A 232 -3.85 16.40 4.62
N LEU A 233 -4.35 15.74 5.66
CA LEU A 233 -5.74 15.22 5.72
C LEU A 233 -6.56 15.88 6.84
N PRO A 234 -7.35 16.94 6.55
CA PRO A 234 -8.12 17.67 7.56
C PRO A 234 -9.13 16.80 8.33
N PHE A 235 -9.89 15.94 7.65
CA PHE A 235 -10.82 15.01 8.32
C PHE A 235 -10.14 14.11 9.35
N LEU A 236 -8.88 13.74 9.14
CA LEU A 236 -8.13 12.93 10.12
C LEU A 236 -7.78 13.77 11.36
N GLN A 237 -7.38 15.02 11.18
CA GLN A 237 -7.13 15.97 12.28
C GLN A 237 -8.40 16.21 13.11
N GLU A 238 -9.54 16.43 12.45
CA GLU A 238 -10.83 16.62 13.10
C GLU A 238 -11.26 15.36 13.87
N CYS A 239 -11.02 14.18 13.32
CA CYS A 239 -11.26 12.92 14.02
C CYS A 239 -10.40 12.81 15.29
N TRP A 240 -9.11 13.16 15.25
CA TRP A 240 -8.26 13.23 16.45
C TRP A 240 -8.81 14.20 17.49
N ARG A 241 -9.22 15.40 17.06
CA ARG A 241 -9.81 16.43 17.92
C ARG A 241 -11.12 15.99 18.57
N LYS A 242 -11.86 15.08 17.95
CA LYS A 242 -13.06 14.48 18.54
C LYS A 242 -12.74 13.34 19.53
N ARG A 243 -11.91 12.38 19.11
CA ARG A 243 -11.71 11.11 19.85
C ARG A 243 -10.77 11.22 21.04
N ILE A 244 -9.78 12.13 21.01
CA ILE A 244 -8.88 12.34 22.16
C ILE A 244 -9.66 12.88 23.38
N PRO A 245 -10.51 13.93 23.27
CA PRO A 245 -11.33 14.39 24.40
C PRO A 245 -12.30 13.35 24.94
N GLU A 246 -12.92 12.54 24.06
CA GLU A 246 -13.76 11.42 24.48
C GLU A 246 -12.95 10.43 25.35
N THR A 247 -11.74 10.06 24.90
CA THR A 247 -10.83 9.20 25.67
C THR A 247 -10.40 9.84 27.00
N TRP A 248 -10.15 11.16 27.03
CA TRP A 248 -9.85 11.87 28.28
C TRP A 248 -11.02 11.84 29.26
N ASN A 249 -12.24 12.06 28.78
CA ASN A 249 -13.45 12.01 29.59
C ASN A 249 -13.68 10.58 30.14
N GLU A 250 -13.58 9.55 29.30
CA GLU A 250 -13.73 8.13 29.70
C GLU A 250 -12.72 7.73 30.77
N ARG A 251 -11.49 8.24 30.68
CA ARG A 251 -10.41 7.95 31.62
C ARG A 251 -10.30 8.92 32.79
N ASN A 252 -11.24 9.86 32.93
CA ASN A 252 -11.23 10.91 33.95
C ASN A 252 -9.91 11.71 34.00
N TYR A 253 -9.28 11.94 32.84
CA TYR A 253 -8.06 12.73 32.76
C TYR A 253 -8.39 14.23 32.82
N PRO A 254 -7.79 15.01 33.74
CA PRO A 254 -8.02 16.43 33.81
C PRO A 254 -7.28 17.14 32.66
N TYR A 255 -8.04 17.80 31.79
CA TYR A 255 -7.54 18.70 30.75
C TYR A 255 -8.30 20.03 30.82
N PRO A 256 -7.69 21.16 30.41
CA PRO A 256 -8.34 22.47 30.45
C PRO A 256 -9.49 22.53 29.44
N LYS A 257 -10.73 22.64 29.94
CA LYS A 257 -11.95 22.67 29.11
C LYS A 257 -12.31 24.07 28.59
N ASP A 258 -11.65 25.09 29.14
CA ASP A 258 -11.77 26.49 28.81
C ASP A 258 -10.87 26.93 27.64
N VAL A 259 -9.93 26.07 27.23
CA VAL A 259 -9.06 26.28 26.07
C VAL A 259 -9.69 25.64 24.83
N PRO A 260 -9.71 26.31 23.66
CA PRO A 260 -10.19 25.72 22.40
C PRO A 260 -9.47 24.41 22.08
N ILE A 261 -10.21 23.42 21.56
CA ILE A 261 -9.63 22.09 21.34
C ILE A 261 -8.52 22.10 20.29
N GLU A 262 -8.61 23.03 19.34
CA GLU A 262 -7.62 23.27 18.29
C GLU A 262 -6.28 23.78 18.84
N GLU A 263 -6.27 24.40 20.03
CA GLU A 263 -5.03 24.79 20.72
C GLU A 263 -4.46 23.66 21.57
N LEU A 264 -5.31 22.72 22.00
CA LEU A 264 -4.89 21.53 22.75
C LEU A 264 -4.45 20.38 21.86
N ILE A 265 -4.93 20.32 20.63
CA ILE A 265 -4.64 19.26 19.66
C ILE A 265 -4.42 19.93 18.30
N TYR A 266 -3.15 20.11 17.94
CA TYR A 266 -2.76 20.90 16.77
C TYR A 266 -1.70 20.22 15.91
N VAL A 267 -1.71 20.59 14.63
CA VAL A 267 -0.66 20.28 13.68
C VAL A 267 0.24 21.52 13.60
N PRO A 268 1.53 21.43 13.97
CA PRO A 268 2.42 22.58 13.91
C PRO A 268 2.80 22.90 12.45
N GLU A 269 3.32 24.10 12.23
CA GLU A 269 4.01 24.42 10.99
C GLU A 269 5.15 23.41 10.76
N ASN A 270 5.35 23.01 9.50
CA ASN A 270 6.40 22.05 9.11
C ASN A 270 6.30 20.68 9.80
N SER A 271 5.09 20.26 10.19
CA SER A 271 4.81 18.98 10.89
C SER A 271 5.34 17.73 10.20
N GLN A 272 5.55 17.78 8.89
CA GLN A 272 6.13 16.71 8.08
C GLN A 272 7.67 16.60 8.18
N TYR A 273 8.36 17.59 8.76
CA TYR A 273 9.82 17.69 8.81
C TYR A 273 10.43 17.40 10.20
N TYR A 274 9.64 17.07 11.22
CA TYR A 274 10.11 16.99 12.60
C TYR A 274 11.22 15.94 12.81
N ALA A 275 11.15 14.79 12.13
CA ALA A 275 12.21 13.79 12.20
C ALA A 275 13.52 14.31 11.56
N ALA A 276 13.43 14.92 10.37
CA ALA A 276 14.60 15.49 9.68
C ALA A 276 15.23 16.64 10.49
N TYR A 277 14.41 17.58 10.98
CA TYR A 277 14.86 18.70 11.81
C TYR A 277 15.45 18.20 13.13
N GLY A 278 14.80 17.22 13.76
CA GLY A 278 15.30 16.55 14.96
C GLY A 278 16.67 15.90 14.80
N ALA A 279 16.95 15.34 13.62
CA ALA A 279 18.26 14.80 13.30
C ALA A 279 19.34 15.90 13.22
N VAL A 280 18.98 17.10 12.76
CA VAL A 280 19.86 18.28 12.85
C VAL A 280 20.07 18.69 14.30
N ILE A 281 19.02 18.77 15.11
CA ILE A 281 19.12 19.13 16.54
C ILE A 281 20.06 18.16 17.25
N TYR A 282 19.94 16.85 17.00
CA TYR A 282 20.89 15.86 17.50
C TYR A 282 22.34 16.21 17.12
N GLY A 283 22.58 16.59 15.86
CA GLY A 283 23.88 17.01 15.38
C GLY A 283 24.45 18.26 16.06
N THR A 284 23.63 19.13 16.66
CA THR A 284 24.13 20.31 17.40
C THR A 284 24.82 19.93 18.71
N TYR A 285 24.51 18.75 19.25
CA TYR A 285 25.16 18.18 20.43
C TYR A 285 26.38 17.31 20.10
N GLU A 286 26.54 16.94 18.83
CA GLU A 286 27.66 16.13 18.33
C GLU A 286 28.89 17.00 18.02
N GLU A 287 30.07 16.40 18.13
CA GLU A 287 31.34 17.07 17.80
C GLU A 287 31.36 17.57 16.34
N ALA A 288 32.08 18.67 16.09
CA ALA A 288 32.10 19.34 14.79
C ALA A 288 32.54 18.44 13.61
N GLY A 289 33.36 17.41 13.87
CA GLY A 289 33.81 16.43 12.87
C GLY A 289 32.83 15.29 12.58
N VAL A 290 31.69 15.22 13.25
CA VAL A 290 30.68 14.18 13.04
C VAL A 290 29.71 14.57 11.94
N GLY A 291 29.44 13.61 11.05
CA GLY A 291 28.47 13.76 9.97
C GLY A 291 28.96 14.64 8.81
N ILE A 292 30.27 14.80 8.60
CA ILE A 292 30.79 15.60 7.48
C ILE A 292 30.37 14.96 6.15
N TYR A 293 29.67 15.74 5.31
CA TYR A 293 29.19 15.30 4.02
C TYR A 293 30.36 15.00 3.05
N LYS A 294 30.41 13.79 2.50
CA LYS A 294 31.52 13.35 1.63
C LYS A 294 31.35 13.73 0.15
N GLY A 295 30.13 14.04 -0.27
CA GLY A 295 29.76 14.22 -1.68
C GLY A 295 28.86 13.09 -2.19
N LEU A 296 28.67 13.02 -3.51
CA LEU A 296 27.76 12.06 -4.14
C LEU A 296 28.44 10.84 -4.76
N ASP A 297 29.77 10.82 -4.88
CA ASP A 297 30.46 9.81 -5.68
C ASP A 297 30.33 8.40 -5.07
N ASP A 298 30.51 8.28 -3.76
CA ASP A 298 30.32 7.02 -3.04
C ASP A 298 28.85 6.55 -3.07
N LEU A 299 27.88 7.48 -3.00
CA LEU A 299 26.47 7.15 -3.19
C LEU A 299 26.20 6.64 -4.61
N LYS A 300 26.70 7.32 -5.65
CA LYS A 300 26.56 6.87 -7.04
C LYS A 300 27.16 5.48 -7.24
N HIS A 301 28.33 5.24 -6.67
CA HIS A 301 28.97 3.93 -6.69
C HIS A 301 28.14 2.88 -5.94
N PHE A 302 27.59 3.21 -4.77
CA PHE A 302 26.69 2.34 -4.01
C PHE A 302 25.44 1.95 -4.82
N LEU A 303 24.79 2.93 -5.46
CA LEU A 303 23.59 2.71 -6.28
C LEU A 303 23.88 1.88 -7.55
N THR A 304 25.09 1.97 -8.10
CA THR A 304 25.47 1.31 -9.37
C THR A 304 26.09 -0.07 -9.16
N PHE A 305 26.98 -0.23 -8.17
CA PHE A 305 27.84 -1.40 -8.00
C PHE A 305 27.73 -2.05 -6.61
N GLY A 306 27.53 -1.26 -5.56
CA GLY A 306 27.51 -1.75 -4.16
C GLY A 306 26.37 -2.72 -3.85
N ARG A 307 25.23 -2.60 -4.55
CA ARG A 307 24.01 -3.42 -4.35
C ARG A 307 24.25 -4.92 -4.54
N LYS A 308 24.80 -5.35 -5.70
CA LYS A 308 25.01 -6.78 -6.00
C LYS A 308 26.03 -7.45 -5.09
N ALA A 309 27.09 -6.72 -4.72
CA ALA A 309 28.18 -7.23 -3.88
C ALA A 309 27.76 -7.43 -2.41
N MET A 310 26.90 -6.55 -1.87
CA MET A 310 26.35 -6.71 -0.51
C MET A 310 25.29 -7.80 -0.41
N LEU A 311 24.48 -8.00 -1.45
CA LEU A 311 23.36 -8.95 -1.44
C LEU A 311 23.85 -10.42 -1.52
N GLY A 312 25.02 -10.67 -2.11
CA GLY A 312 25.80 -11.91 -1.96
C GLY A 312 24.99 -13.21 -1.97
N GLU A 313 25.28 -14.13 -1.05
CA GLU A 313 24.59 -15.43 -0.86
C GLU A 313 23.15 -15.32 -0.31
N LYS A 314 22.71 -14.14 0.14
CA LYS A 314 21.34 -13.93 0.66
C LYS A 314 20.31 -13.79 -0.46
N ALA A 315 20.74 -13.41 -1.66
CA ALA A 315 19.85 -13.29 -2.82
C ALA A 315 19.34 -14.67 -3.29
N GLY A 316 18.04 -14.75 -3.55
CA GLY A 316 17.41 -15.89 -4.21
C GLY A 316 17.68 -15.91 -5.72
N LYS A 317 17.31 -17.02 -6.35
CA LYS A 317 17.45 -17.22 -7.80
C LYS A 317 16.45 -16.33 -8.55
N PRO A 318 16.79 -15.86 -9.76
CA PRO A 318 15.82 -15.18 -10.64
C PRO A 318 14.71 -16.16 -11.08
N LEU A 319 13.67 -15.62 -11.74
CA LEU A 319 12.61 -16.44 -12.34
C LEU A 319 13.13 -17.35 -13.46
N VAL A 320 14.09 -16.86 -14.24
CA VAL A 320 14.77 -17.54 -15.34
C VAL A 320 16.25 -17.14 -15.35
N LYS A 321 17.12 -18.01 -15.84
CA LYS A 321 18.58 -17.78 -15.85
C LYS A 321 19.07 -17.15 -17.14
N SER A 322 18.33 -17.27 -18.24
CA SER A 322 18.72 -16.73 -19.54
C SER A 322 17.51 -16.35 -20.41
N VAL A 323 17.79 -15.63 -21.49
CA VAL A 323 16.77 -15.23 -22.48
C VAL A 323 16.19 -16.44 -23.18
N GLU A 324 17.02 -17.46 -23.47
CA GLU A 324 16.60 -18.70 -24.11
C GLU A 324 15.64 -19.51 -23.21
N GLU A 325 15.87 -19.52 -21.90
CA GLU A 325 14.95 -20.14 -20.93
C GLU A 325 13.61 -19.40 -20.90
N LEU A 326 13.62 -18.07 -20.97
CA LEU A 326 12.40 -17.27 -21.04
C LEU A 326 11.61 -17.54 -22.33
N GLU A 327 12.29 -17.64 -23.46
CA GLU A 327 11.65 -17.96 -24.75
C GLU A 327 11.03 -19.36 -24.75
N ALA A 328 11.74 -20.35 -24.20
CA ALA A 328 11.22 -21.71 -24.03
C ALA A 328 9.98 -21.73 -23.12
N PHE A 329 10.04 -21.04 -21.97
CA PHE A 329 8.91 -20.91 -21.06
C PHE A 329 7.70 -20.26 -21.73
N ARG A 330 7.91 -19.16 -22.46
CA ARG A 330 6.82 -18.50 -23.21
C ARG A 330 6.21 -19.43 -24.26
N LYS A 331 7.02 -20.20 -24.97
CA LYS A 331 6.52 -21.15 -25.97
C LYS A 331 5.65 -22.24 -25.34
N GLU A 332 6.01 -22.73 -24.16
CA GLU A 332 5.29 -23.79 -23.46
C GLU A 332 3.98 -23.31 -22.83
N TYR A 333 3.97 -22.12 -22.22
CA TYR A 333 2.84 -21.64 -21.41
C TYR A 333 1.98 -20.53 -22.05
N SER A 334 2.28 -20.10 -23.29
CA SER A 334 1.43 -19.11 -23.98
C SER A 334 0.09 -19.72 -24.38
N ILE A 335 -1.01 -19.10 -23.94
CA ILE A 335 -2.36 -19.49 -24.32
C ILE A 335 -2.66 -18.92 -25.72
N PRO A 336 -3.21 -19.73 -26.66
CA PRO A 336 -3.63 -19.24 -27.96
C PRO A 336 -4.63 -18.09 -27.83
N LYS A 337 -4.45 -17.05 -28.67
CA LYS A 337 -5.41 -15.94 -28.70
C LYS A 337 -6.76 -16.45 -29.18
N PHE A 338 -7.82 -16.14 -28.43
CA PHE A 338 -9.18 -16.45 -28.86
C PHE A 338 -9.58 -15.58 -30.05
N GLU A 339 -10.07 -16.22 -31.10
CA GLU A 339 -10.67 -15.57 -32.26
C GLU A 339 -12.19 -15.79 -32.19
N PRO A 340 -13.00 -14.72 -32.06
CA PRO A 340 -14.45 -14.87 -32.08
C PRO A 340 -14.93 -15.51 -33.38
N LYS A 341 -16.00 -16.31 -33.29
CA LYS A 341 -16.60 -16.95 -34.47
C LYS A 341 -17.00 -15.88 -35.49
N ALA A 342 -16.64 -16.10 -36.75
CA ALA A 342 -17.04 -15.19 -37.83
C ALA A 342 -18.56 -15.19 -37.97
N VAL A 343 -19.12 -14.04 -38.34
CA VAL A 343 -20.56 -13.80 -38.45
C VAL A 343 -20.83 -13.08 -39.76
N GLU A 344 -21.88 -13.48 -40.46
CA GLU A 344 -22.29 -12.83 -41.71
C GLU A 344 -23.33 -11.73 -41.46
N ALA A 345 -23.37 -10.73 -42.35
CA ALA A 345 -24.37 -9.68 -42.28
C ALA A 345 -25.78 -10.27 -42.55
N GLY A 346 -26.72 -9.98 -41.65
CA GLY A 346 -28.07 -10.54 -41.66
C GLY A 346 -28.23 -11.84 -40.85
N GLU A 347 -27.15 -12.41 -40.33
CA GLU A 347 -27.19 -13.59 -39.46
C GLU A 347 -27.86 -13.25 -38.11
N THR A 348 -28.63 -14.20 -37.57
CA THR A 348 -29.11 -14.16 -36.18
C THR A 348 -28.28 -15.11 -35.34
N VAL A 349 -27.44 -14.54 -34.48
CA VAL A 349 -26.59 -15.28 -33.56
C VAL A 349 -27.38 -15.53 -32.28
N ARG A 350 -27.61 -16.81 -31.98
CA ARG A 350 -28.34 -17.27 -30.79
C ARG A 350 -27.36 -17.80 -29.77
N GLY A 351 -27.55 -17.45 -28.50
CA GLY A 351 -26.70 -17.97 -27.44
C GLY A 351 -27.07 -17.57 -26.02
N PHE A 352 -26.34 -18.12 -25.07
CA PHE A 352 -26.46 -17.86 -23.64
C PHE A 352 -25.31 -16.98 -23.18
N ILE A 353 -25.59 -16.00 -22.32
CA ILE A 353 -24.57 -15.16 -21.71
C ILE A 353 -24.27 -15.67 -20.31
N GLY A 354 -23.00 -15.94 -20.03
CA GLY A 354 -22.49 -16.13 -18.66
C GLY A 354 -21.67 -14.92 -18.24
N LEU A 355 -22.02 -14.28 -17.12
CA LEU A 355 -21.32 -13.11 -16.59
C LEU A 355 -20.75 -13.41 -15.19
N ASP A 356 -19.45 -13.22 -15.04
CA ASP A 356 -18.73 -13.22 -13.76
C ASP A 356 -18.45 -11.79 -13.32
N GLY A 357 -19.19 -11.35 -12.30
CA GLY A 357 -19.06 -10.03 -11.69
C GLY A 357 -18.09 -10.07 -10.52
N GLY A 358 -16.79 -10.16 -10.81
CA GLY A 358 -15.73 -10.22 -9.82
C GLY A 358 -15.45 -8.89 -9.11
N SER A 359 -14.62 -8.94 -8.06
CA SER A 359 -14.24 -7.76 -7.26
C SER A 359 -13.24 -6.82 -7.94
N THR A 360 -12.50 -7.32 -8.95
CA THR A 360 -11.45 -6.57 -9.66
C THR A 360 -11.75 -6.44 -11.15
N SER A 361 -12.52 -7.38 -11.71
CA SER A 361 -12.88 -7.38 -13.13
C SER A 361 -14.26 -7.96 -13.33
N SER A 362 -14.90 -7.56 -14.43
CA SER A 362 -16.13 -8.16 -14.92
C SER A 362 -15.83 -8.88 -16.23
N LYS A 363 -16.35 -10.10 -16.36
CA LYS A 363 -16.09 -10.97 -17.51
C LYS A 363 -17.42 -11.49 -18.03
N ALA A 364 -17.57 -11.57 -19.34
CA ALA A 364 -18.73 -12.18 -19.96
C ALA A 364 -18.31 -13.06 -21.14
N VAL A 365 -19.02 -14.17 -21.30
CA VAL A 365 -18.91 -15.03 -22.48
C VAL A 365 -20.29 -15.23 -23.09
N LEU A 366 -20.34 -15.24 -24.42
CA LEU A 366 -21.49 -15.76 -25.17
C LEU A 366 -21.14 -17.18 -25.63
N VAL A 367 -22.00 -18.14 -25.32
CA VAL A 367 -21.90 -19.51 -25.80
C VAL A 367 -23.11 -19.87 -26.67
N ASP A 368 -22.92 -20.70 -27.68
CA ASP A 368 -24.04 -21.25 -28.45
C ASP A 368 -24.73 -22.41 -27.71
N GLU A 369 -25.74 -23.02 -28.35
CA GLU A 369 -26.53 -24.12 -27.80
C GLU A 369 -25.70 -25.41 -27.60
N ASP A 370 -24.55 -25.54 -28.27
CA ASP A 370 -23.62 -26.67 -28.14
C ASP A 370 -22.55 -26.41 -27.05
N GLY A 371 -22.50 -25.20 -26.49
CA GLY A 371 -21.55 -24.80 -25.45
C GLY A 371 -20.25 -24.19 -25.99
N GLU A 372 -20.15 -23.95 -27.30
CA GLU A 372 -18.97 -23.34 -27.91
C GLU A 372 -18.94 -21.82 -27.65
N ILE A 373 -17.76 -21.29 -27.30
CA ILE A 373 -17.61 -19.86 -27.00
C ILE A 373 -17.61 -19.05 -28.30
N LEU A 374 -18.63 -18.21 -28.48
CA LEU A 374 -18.79 -17.32 -29.62
C LEU A 374 -18.06 -15.99 -29.45
N LEU A 375 -18.14 -15.41 -28.25
CA LEU A 375 -17.57 -14.10 -27.93
C LEU A 375 -17.11 -14.05 -26.48
N LYS A 376 -16.04 -13.31 -26.22
CA LYS A 376 -15.53 -13.00 -24.88
C LYS A 376 -15.48 -11.48 -24.70
N ALA A 377 -15.85 -11.01 -23.52
CA ALA A 377 -15.67 -9.63 -23.10
C ALA A 377 -15.04 -9.62 -21.69
N TYR A 378 -14.13 -8.67 -21.47
CA TYR A 378 -13.40 -8.52 -20.22
C TYR A 378 -13.12 -7.04 -19.98
N GLN A 379 -13.36 -6.58 -18.76
CA GLN A 379 -12.94 -5.26 -18.32
C GLN A 379 -12.55 -5.26 -16.84
N LEU A 380 -11.66 -4.35 -16.45
CA LEU A 380 -11.43 -4.04 -15.04
C LEU A 380 -12.66 -3.34 -14.47
N SER A 381 -12.99 -3.66 -13.22
CA SER A 381 -14.15 -3.07 -12.55
C SER A 381 -13.89 -1.61 -12.21
N LYS A 382 -14.89 -0.76 -12.43
CA LYS A 382 -14.87 0.66 -12.06
C LYS A 382 -15.50 0.90 -10.68
N GLY A 383 -15.70 -0.15 -9.89
CA GLY A 383 -16.29 -0.10 -8.54
C GLY A 383 -17.81 -0.09 -8.50
N ASN A 384 -18.49 0.00 -9.66
CA ASN A 384 -19.95 -0.07 -9.73
C ASN A 384 -20.38 -1.27 -10.59
N PRO A 385 -20.88 -2.37 -9.98
CA PRO A 385 -21.18 -3.61 -10.71
C PRO A 385 -22.30 -3.45 -11.75
N ILE A 386 -23.24 -2.52 -11.54
CA ILE A 386 -24.33 -2.28 -12.49
C ILE A 386 -23.80 -1.53 -13.71
N ALA A 387 -22.93 -0.53 -13.49
CA ALA A 387 -22.32 0.21 -14.58
C ALA A 387 -21.39 -0.70 -15.41
N ASP A 388 -20.53 -1.48 -14.75
CA ASP A 388 -19.62 -2.43 -15.40
C ASP A 388 -20.40 -3.44 -16.27
N THR A 389 -21.51 -3.96 -15.75
CA THR A 389 -22.38 -4.90 -16.48
C THR A 389 -23.04 -4.25 -17.70
N LYS A 390 -23.53 -3.00 -17.58
CA LYS A 390 -24.11 -2.31 -18.74
C LYS A 390 -23.09 -2.13 -19.85
N GLU A 391 -21.88 -1.74 -19.51
CA GLU A 391 -20.80 -1.55 -20.48
C GLU A 391 -20.40 -2.87 -21.16
N ILE A 392 -20.24 -3.96 -20.41
CA ILE A 392 -19.83 -5.24 -20.99
C ILE A 392 -20.89 -5.82 -21.93
N LEU A 393 -22.18 -5.71 -21.57
CA LEU A 393 -23.28 -6.16 -22.43
C LEU A 393 -23.44 -5.26 -23.66
N GLN A 394 -23.18 -3.95 -23.51
CA GLN A 394 -23.15 -3.04 -24.63
C GLN A 394 -22.03 -3.40 -25.61
N GLN A 395 -20.82 -3.71 -25.14
CA GLN A 395 -19.72 -4.16 -26.00
C GLN A 395 -20.10 -5.41 -26.82
N MET A 396 -20.75 -6.39 -26.18
CA MET A 396 -21.19 -7.62 -26.86
C MET A 396 -22.26 -7.34 -27.92
N ARG A 397 -23.27 -6.52 -27.60
CA ARG A 397 -24.30 -6.11 -28.57
C ARG A 397 -23.69 -5.35 -29.74
N ASP A 398 -22.84 -4.38 -29.45
CA ASP A 398 -22.24 -3.49 -30.44
C ASP A 398 -21.29 -4.28 -31.37
N TYR A 399 -20.61 -5.33 -30.87
CA TYR A 399 -19.79 -6.25 -31.68
C TYR A 399 -20.58 -6.89 -32.84
N TYR A 400 -21.79 -7.40 -32.57
CA TYR A 400 -22.65 -8.02 -33.59
C TYR A 400 -23.35 -6.99 -34.46
N ALA A 401 -23.83 -5.89 -33.87
CA ALA A 401 -24.50 -4.82 -34.61
C ALA A 401 -23.59 -4.19 -35.68
N GLN A 402 -22.31 -3.96 -35.36
CA GLN A 402 -21.32 -3.44 -36.31
C GLN A 402 -21.04 -4.38 -37.49
N ARG A 403 -21.35 -5.67 -37.34
CA ARG A 403 -21.22 -6.69 -38.40
C ARG A 403 -22.53 -6.94 -39.15
N GLY A 404 -23.57 -6.18 -38.84
CA GLY A 404 -24.90 -6.35 -39.44
C GLY A 404 -25.62 -7.62 -38.98
N ALA A 405 -25.18 -8.23 -37.87
CA ALA A 405 -25.81 -9.42 -37.29
C ALA A 405 -26.73 -9.03 -36.13
N THR A 406 -27.73 -9.87 -35.88
CA THR A 406 -28.65 -9.72 -34.74
C THR A 406 -28.24 -10.71 -33.64
N LEU A 407 -28.15 -10.24 -32.39
CA LEU A 407 -27.90 -11.10 -31.24
C LEU A 407 -29.23 -11.44 -30.54
N GLU A 408 -29.55 -12.72 -30.45
CA GLU A 408 -30.68 -13.26 -29.70
C GLU A 408 -30.14 -14.00 -28.46
N VAL A 409 -30.40 -13.44 -27.27
CA VAL A 409 -29.96 -14.01 -26.00
C VAL A 409 -31.04 -14.94 -25.47
N LEU A 410 -30.74 -16.23 -25.39
CA LEU A 410 -31.66 -17.29 -24.96
C LEU A 410 -31.71 -17.45 -23.43
N GLY A 411 -30.67 -16.98 -22.74
CA GLY A 411 -30.62 -16.96 -21.29
C GLY A 411 -29.39 -16.23 -20.75
N PHE A 412 -29.47 -15.83 -19.50
CA PHE A 412 -28.47 -15.05 -18.80
C PHE A 412 -28.15 -15.65 -17.43
N GLY A 413 -26.93 -16.17 -17.28
CA GLY A 413 -26.38 -16.66 -16.03
C GLY A 413 -25.41 -15.65 -15.41
N ALA A 414 -25.49 -15.47 -14.09
CA ALA A 414 -24.57 -14.64 -13.33
C ALA A 414 -23.85 -15.42 -12.23
N THR A 415 -22.58 -15.09 -11.99
CA THR A 415 -21.78 -15.60 -10.86
C THR A 415 -20.84 -14.51 -10.32
N GLY A 416 -20.08 -14.84 -9.29
CA GLY A 416 -19.16 -13.92 -8.62
C GLY A 416 -19.87 -12.97 -7.65
N TYR A 417 -19.14 -11.96 -7.19
CA TYR A 417 -19.58 -11.03 -6.14
C TYR A 417 -20.81 -10.20 -6.52
N ALA A 418 -21.02 -9.91 -7.80
CA ALA A 418 -22.14 -9.10 -8.26
C ALA A 418 -23.44 -9.91 -8.48
N ALA A 419 -23.39 -11.24 -8.39
CA ALA A 419 -24.47 -12.11 -8.85
C ALA A 419 -25.84 -11.78 -8.21
N ASP A 420 -25.89 -11.52 -6.91
CA ASP A 420 -27.15 -11.18 -6.20
C ASP A 420 -27.73 -9.84 -6.69
N VAL A 421 -26.87 -8.83 -6.87
CA VAL A 421 -27.30 -7.53 -7.40
C VAL A 421 -27.77 -7.66 -8.84
N LEU A 422 -27.10 -8.48 -9.65
CA LEU A 422 -27.47 -8.72 -11.05
C LEU A 422 -28.78 -9.51 -11.18
N GLN A 423 -29.00 -10.49 -10.31
CA GLN A 423 -30.25 -11.22 -10.24
C GLN A 423 -31.44 -10.28 -10.04
N GLU A 424 -31.30 -9.27 -9.16
CA GLU A 424 -32.38 -8.32 -8.94
C GLU A 424 -32.51 -7.26 -10.04
N THR A 425 -31.39 -6.75 -10.55
CA THR A 425 -31.35 -5.58 -11.44
C THR A 425 -31.52 -5.91 -12.92
N VAL A 426 -30.94 -7.01 -13.40
CA VAL A 426 -31.04 -7.46 -14.80
C VAL A 426 -31.91 -8.70 -14.95
N LYS A 427 -32.52 -9.19 -13.86
CA LYS A 427 -33.39 -10.38 -13.83
C LYS A 427 -32.70 -11.60 -14.44
N ALA A 428 -31.46 -11.86 -13.99
CA ALA A 428 -30.69 -13.02 -14.40
C ALA A 428 -31.51 -14.31 -14.20
N ASP A 429 -31.52 -15.17 -15.22
CA ASP A 429 -32.29 -16.42 -15.20
C ASP A 429 -31.73 -17.40 -14.15
N VAL A 430 -30.41 -17.39 -13.97
CA VAL A 430 -29.71 -18.24 -13.00
C VAL A 430 -28.62 -17.45 -12.29
N ASN A 431 -28.64 -17.48 -10.96
CA ASN A 431 -27.52 -17.10 -10.11
C ASN A 431 -26.80 -18.38 -9.66
N ILE A 432 -25.62 -18.63 -10.21
CA ILE A 432 -24.84 -19.85 -9.95
C ILE A 432 -23.69 -19.54 -9.00
N VAL A 433 -23.47 -20.43 -8.05
CA VAL A 433 -22.29 -20.36 -7.18
C VAL A 433 -21.02 -20.57 -8.02
N GLU A 434 -20.06 -19.68 -7.86
CA GLU A 434 -18.84 -19.61 -8.67
C GLU A 434 -18.03 -20.91 -8.68
N THR A 435 -17.96 -21.63 -7.55
CA THR A 435 -17.28 -22.93 -7.47
C THR A 435 -17.93 -24.00 -8.35
N VAL A 436 -19.25 -23.96 -8.50
CA VAL A 436 -20.00 -24.86 -9.40
C VAL A 436 -19.74 -24.47 -10.85
N ALA A 437 -19.77 -23.17 -11.17
CA ALA A 437 -19.44 -22.69 -12.51
C ALA A 437 -18.01 -23.10 -12.94
N HIS A 438 -17.03 -22.97 -12.04
CA HIS A 438 -15.65 -23.45 -12.27
C HIS A 438 -15.60 -24.94 -12.55
N MET A 439 -16.22 -25.77 -11.69
CA MET A 439 -16.29 -27.21 -11.90
C MET A 439 -16.89 -27.55 -13.26
N MET A 440 -18.07 -27.01 -13.59
CA MET A 440 -18.78 -27.32 -14.84
C MET A 440 -17.92 -26.99 -16.05
N SER A 441 -17.28 -25.80 -16.06
CA SER A 441 -16.39 -25.41 -17.16
C SER A 441 -15.14 -26.29 -17.25
N ALA A 442 -14.50 -26.62 -16.13
CA ALA A 442 -13.30 -27.45 -16.11
C ALA A 442 -13.58 -28.87 -16.62
N VAL A 443 -14.68 -29.49 -16.18
CA VAL A 443 -15.09 -30.83 -16.63
C VAL A 443 -15.46 -30.83 -18.12
N HIS A 444 -16.15 -29.78 -18.59
CA HIS A 444 -16.51 -29.66 -20.00
C HIS A 444 -15.30 -29.59 -20.92
N PHE A 445 -14.31 -28.73 -20.60
CA PHE A 445 -13.16 -28.50 -21.48
C PHE A 445 -12.00 -29.48 -21.30
N PHE A 446 -11.83 -30.05 -20.10
CA PHE A 446 -10.65 -30.87 -19.76
C PHE A 446 -11.01 -32.29 -19.29
N GLY A 447 -12.29 -32.62 -19.12
CA GLY A 447 -12.73 -33.94 -18.69
C GLY A 447 -12.37 -34.23 -17.24
N ASP A 448 -11.52 -35.25 -17.01
CA ASP A 448 -11.12 -35.69 -15.68
C ASP A 448 -10.00 -34.79 -15.12
N VAL A 449 -10.40 -33.71 -14.44
CA VAL A 449 -9.51 -32.75 -13.78
C VAL A 449 -9.39 -33.12 -12.31
N ASP A 450 -8.18 -33.14 -11.74
CA ASP A 450 -7.96 -33.41 -10.31
C ASP A 450 -8.10 -32.17 -9.41
N VAL A 451 -7.60 -31.03 -9.88
CA VAL A 451 -7.52 -29.79 -9.08
C VAL A 451 -7.81 -28.58 -9.96
N ILE A 452 -8.69 -27.71 -9.48
CA ILE A 452 -8.93 -26.39 -10.07
C ILE A 452 -8.38 -25.35 -9.09
N CYS A 453 -7.47 -24.50 -9.56
CA CYS A 453 -6.89 -23.41 -8.77
C CYS A 453 -7.24 -22.08 -9.44
N ASP A 454 -8.19 -21.36 -8.84
CA ASP A 454 -8.59 -20.02 -9.25
C ASP A 454 -7.95 -18.98 -8.32
N ILE A 455 -7.11 -18.11 -8.89
CA ILE A 455 -6.51 -16.98 -8.19
C ILE A 455 -7.23 -15.71 -8.62
N GLY A 456 -8.25 -15.34 -7.84
CA GLY A 456 -8.99 -14.11 -8.03
C GLY A 456 -8.21 -12.87 -7.61
N GLY A 457 -8.83 -11.70 -7.80
CA GLY A 457 -8.29 -10.44 -7.32
C GLY A 457 -8.25 -10.37 -5.79
N GLN A 458 -9.33 -10.78 -5.12
CA GLN A 458 -9.44 -10.69 -3.65
C GLN A 458 -9.48 -12.06 -2.97
N ASP A 459 -9.92 -13.10 -3.66
CA ASP A 459 -10.04 -14.44 -3.12
C ASP A 459 -9.19 -15.45 -3.89
N ILE A 460 -9.03 -16.61 -3.28
CA ILE A 460 -8.35 -17.77 -3.88
C ILE A 460 -9.23 -18.98 -3.63
N LYS A 461 -9.45 -19.79 -4.67
CA LYS A 461 -10.27 -20.99 -4.62
C LYS A 461 -9.48 -22.17 -5.14
N VAL A 462 -9.33 -23.20 -4.30
CA VAL A 462 -8.72 -24.46 -4.70
C VAL A 462 -9.74 -25.57 -4.53
N LEU A 463 -10.21 -26.11 -5.65
CA LEU A 463 -11.19 -27.20 -5.71
C LEU A 463 -10.43 -28.50 -5.94
N PHE A 464 -10.71 -29.51 -5.12
CA PHE A 464 -10.24 -30.88 -5.29
C PHE A 464 -11.38 -31.71 -5.84
N MET A 465 -11.17 -32.24 -7.03
CA MET A 465 -12.16 -32.97 -7.81
C MET A 465 -12.06 -34.47 -7.53
N GLN A 466 -13.17 -35.18 -7.71
CA GLN A 466 -13.19 -36.64 -7.75
C GLN A 466 -14.37 -37.10 -8.62
N HIS A 467 -14.09 -37.88 -9.66
CA HIS A 467 -15.09 -38.39 -10.61
C HIS A 467 -15.95 -37.28 -11.25
N GLY A 468 -15.32 -36.16 -11.62
CA GLY A 468 -16.02 -35.00 -12.22
C GLY A 468 -16.76 -34.08 -11.24
N ASP A 469 -16.81 -34.40 -9.95
CA ASP A 469 -17.47 -33.58 -8.92
C ASP A 469 -16.48 -32.98 -7.92
N VAL A 470 -16.86 -31.85 -7.31
CA VAL A 470 -16.06 -31.22 -6.22
C VAL A 470 -16.16 -32.09 -4.97
N LYS A 471 -15.08 -32.79 -4.64
CA LYS A 471 -14.96 -33.57 -3.40
C LYS A 471 -14.70 -32.68 -2.19
N ASN A 472 -13.81 -31.70 -2.36
CA ASN A 472 -13.38 -30.81 -1.29
C ASN A 472 -12.94 -29.48 -1.88
N PHE A 473 -12.96 -28.42 -1.10
CA PHE A 473 -12.46 -27.12 -1.54
C PHE A 473 -11.81 -26.34 -0.41
N ARG A 474 -10.96 -25.38 -0.78
CA ARG A 474 -10.31 -24.42 0.11
C ARG A 474 -10.55 -23.03 -0.45
N LEU A 475 -11.01 -22.13 0.41
CA LEU A 475 -11.30 -20.74 0.05
C LEU A 475 -10.50 -19.82 0.96
N SER A 476 -9.94 -18.76 0.39
CA SER A 476 -9.42 -17.62 1.14
C SER A 476 -10.25 -16.39 0.80
N ASN A 477 -11.12 -15.97 1.72
CA ASN A 477 -12.05 -14.85 1.51
C ASN A 477 -11.56 -13.54 2.13
N SER A 478 -10.40 -13.55 2.81
CA SER A 478 -9.97 -12.39 3.61
C SER A 478 -8.46 -12.25 3.74
N CYS A 479 -7.68 -13.24 3.33
CA CYS A 479 -6.23 -13.18 3.42
C CYS A 479 -5.66 -12.93 2.03
N SER A 480 -5.13 -11.73 1.78
CA SER A 480 -4.44 -11.38 0.53
C SER A 480 -3.09 -12.08 0.34
N ALA A 481 -2.84 -13.17 1.07
CA ALA A 481 -1.67 -14.03 0.96
C ALA A 481 -1.77 -14.88 -0.31
N GLY A 482 -1.55 -14.29 -1.49
CA GLY A 482 -1.53 -15.08 -2.73
C GLY A 482 -2.37 -14.54 -3.89
N ASN A 483 -3.16 -13.48 -3.71
CA ASN A 483 -4.18 -13.07 -4.70
C ASN A 483 -3.68 -11.97 -5.65
N GLY A 484 -4.46 -11.71 -6.71
CA GLY A 484 -4.12 -10.74 -7.75
C GLY A 484 -4.05 -9.29 -7.25
N MET A 485 -4.82 -8.92 -6.22
CA MET A 485 -4.76 -7.59 -5.62
C MET A 485 -3.38 -7.29 -5.04
N LEU A 486 -2.68 -8.29 -4.48
CA LEU A 486 -1.32 -8.08 -4.03
C LEU A 486 -0.40 -7.71 -5.20
N LEU A 487 -0.50 -8.42 -6.33
CA LEU A 487 0.29 -8.12 -7.53
C LEU A 487 -0.01 -6.72 -8.07
N GLN A 488 -1.30 -6.36 -8.18
CA GLN A 488 -1.74 -5.03 -8.61
C GLN A 488 -1.21 -3.94 -7.68
N ALA A 489 -1.45 -4.06 -6.37
CA ALA A 489 -1.01 -3.06 -5.39
C ALA A 489 0.50 -2.89 -5.39
N MET A 490 1.25 -3.96 -5.67
CA MET A 490 2.70 -3.90 -5.80
C MET A 490 3.10 -3.20 -7.10
N ALA A 491 2.49 -3.54 -8.24
CA ALA A 491 2.72 -2.84 -9.51
C ALA A 491 2.47 -1.33 -9.38
N ASP A 492 1.33 -0.95 -8.82
CA ASP A 492 0.92 0.45 -8.63
C ASP A 492 1.95 1.21 -7.75
N GLN A 493 2.44 0.59 -6.66
CA GLN A 493 3.47 1.18 -5.80
C GLN A 493 4.79 1.44 -6.53
N PHE A 494 5.07 0.66 -7.57
CA PHE A 494 6.23 0.76 -8.42
C PHE A 494 6.00 1.61 -9.68
N GLY A 495 4.84 2.24 -9.81
CA GLY A 495 4.44 3.04 -10.97
C GLY A 495 4.34 2.20 -12.25
N LEU A 496 3.90 0.95 -12.13
CA LEU A 496 3.71 0.03 -13.24
C LEU A 496 2.24 -0.35 -13.38
N GLU A 497 1.77 -0.50 -14.61
CA GLU A 497 0.52 -1.19 -14.88
C GLU A 497 0.70 -2.69 -14.56
N VAL A 498 -0.33 -3.33 -14.00
CA VAL A 498 -0.26 -4.77 -13.68
C VAL A 498 0.02 -5.64 -14.90
N SER A 499 -0.40 -5.19 -16.10
CA SER A 499 -0.11 -5.85 -17.38
C SER A 499 1.39 -5.92 -17.69
N ASP A 500 2.17 -4.99 -17.17
CA ASP A 500 3.61 -4.93 -17.37
C ASP A 500 4.39 -5.72 -16.30
N TYR A 501 3.73 -6.16 -15.23
CA TYR A 501 4.34 -6.84 -14.09
C TYR A 501 5.26 -7.98 -14.54
N ALA A 502 4.73 -8.91 -15.35
CA ALA A 502 5.47 -10.09 -15.77
C ALA A 502 6.73 -9.71 -16.57
N ALA A 503 6.61 -8.75 -17.50
CA ALA A 503 7.73 -8.30 -18.32
C ALA A 503 8.86 -7.70 -17.47
N HIS A 504 8.53 -7.00 -16.38
CA HIS A 504 9.52 -6.46 -15.45
C HIS A 504 10.12 -7.53 -14.53
N ALA A 505 9.29 -8.42 -13.97
CA ALA A 505 9.75 -9.49 -13.08
C ALA A 505 10.74 -10.43 -13.79
N PHE A 506 10.50 -10.80 -15.06
CA PHE A 506 11.39 -11.67 -15.83
C PHE A 506 12.72 -11.00 -16.27
N ARG A 507 12.89 -9.68 -16.08
CA ARG A 507 14.18 -8.99 -16.32
C ARG A 507 15.13 -9.08 -15.14
N ALA A 508 14.65 -9.52 -13.97
CA ALA A 508 15.44 -9.59 -12.77
C ALA A 508 16.55 -10.65 -12.88
N GLU A 509 17.78 -10.27 -12.57
CA GLU A 509 18.93 -11.19 -12.54
C GLU A 509 19.03 -11.95 -11.20
N LEU A 510 18.32 -11.47 -10.17
CA LEU A 510 18.23 -12.06 -8.85
C LEU A 510 16.86 -11.72 -8.23
N ALA A 511 16.48 -12.39 -7.14
CA ALA A 511 15.23 -12.10 -6.47
C ALA A 511 15.40 -12.23 -4.94
N PRO A 512 14.87 -11.31 -4.12
CA PRO A 512 14.89 -11.49 -2.68
C PRO A 512 14.02 -12.69 -2.28
N ARG A 513 14.40 -13.35 -1.18
CA ARG A 513 13.61 -14.44 -0.59
C ARG A 513 12.59 -13.87 0.38
N PHE A 514 11.40 -13.57 -0.13
CA PHE A 514 10.26 -13.22 0.72
C PHE A 514 9.95 -14.34 1.71
N SER A 515 9.61 -13.97 2.94
CA SER A 515 9.06 -14.87 3.93
C SER A 515 7.67 -15.33 3.52
N TYR A 516 7.27 -16.49 4.03
CA TYR A 516 5.88 -16.93 3.92
C TYR A 516 5.04 -16.11 4.89
N GLY A 517 3.94 -15.54 4.39
CA GLY A 517 3.06 -14.74 5.22
C GLY A 517 1.94 -14.08 4.45
N CYS A 518 1.07 -13.40 5.18
CA CYS A 518 0.04 -12.57 4.58
C CYS A 518 0.64 -11.33 3.89
N ALA A 519 -0.19 -10.64 3.11
CA ALA A 519 0.20 -9.43 2.39
C ALA A 519 0.90 -8.38 3.28
N VAL A 520 0.57 -8.31 4.59
CA VAL A 520 1.26 -7.42 5.53
C VAL A 520 2.72 -7.82 5.73
N PHE A 521 3.01 -9.10 5.92
CA PHE A 521 4.39 -9.58 6.05
C PHE A 521 5.17 -9.41 4.76
N LEU A 522 4.53 -9.68 3.62
CA LEU A 522 5.15 -9.45 2.31
C LEU A 522 5.43 -7.96 2.04
N ASP A 523 4.55 -7.04 2.46
CA ASP A 523 4.78 -5.60 2.35
C ASP A 523 5.92 -5.15 3.29
N SER A 524 5.98 -5.70 4.50
CA SER A 524 7.10 -5.47 5.44
C SER A 524 8.44 -5.98 4.89
N ASP A 525 8.45 -7.18 4.32
CA ASP A 525 9.63 -7.75 3.64
C ASP A 525 10.05 -6.90 2.45
N ARG A 526 9.10 -6.46 1.62
CA ARG A 526 9.37 -5.53 0.52
C ARG A 526 10.05 -4.27 1.02
N VAL A 527 9.52 -3.64 2.06
CA VAL A 527 10.12 -2.44 2.64
C VAL A 527 11.54 -2.73 3.12
N ASN A 528 11.79 -3.88 3.75
CA ASN A 528 13.14 -4.27 4.17
C ASN A 528 14.08 -4.52 3.00
N PHE A 529 13.65 -5.27 1.98
CA PHE A 529 14.43 -5.50 0.77
C PHE A 529 14.67 -4.20 -0.01
N GLN A 530 13.73 -3.27 0.00
CA GLN A 530 13.92 -1.94 -0.57
C GLN A 530 15.01 -1.16 0.19
N LYS A 531 15.04 -1.25 1.53
CA LYS A 531 16.15 -0.69 2.33
C LYS A 531 17.48 -1.35 1.96
N GLU A 532 17.48 -2.66 1.77
CA GLU A 532 18.66 -3.42 1.34
C GLU A 532 19.09 -3.09 -0.11
N GLY A 533 18.25 -2.37 -0.87
CA GLY A 533 18.58 -1.84 -2.18
C GLY A 533 18.16 -2.73 -3.35
N TYR A 534 17.28 -3.72 -3.13
CA TYR A 534 16.68 -4.47 -4.22
C TYR A 534 15.92 -3.53 -5.16
N SER A 535 16.17 -3.69 -6.46
CA SER A 535 15.45 -3.00 -7.52
C SER A 535 13.99 -3.44 -7.58
N ARG A 536 13.18 -2.63 -8.26
CA ARG A 536 11.78 -2.95 -8.55
C ARG A 536 11.65 -4.32 -9.22
N GLU A 537 12.40 -4.57 -10.29
CA GLU A 537 12.34 -5.80 -11.06
C GLU A 537 12.63 -7.02 -10.17
N GLU A 538 13.64 -6.94 -9.30
CA GLU A 538 13.99 -8.00 -8.36
C GLU A 538 12.90 -8.22 -7.29
N LEU A 539 12.30 -7.14 -6.75
CA LEU A 539 11.19 -7.24 -5.80
C LEU A 539 9.95 -7.91 -6.43
N LEU A 540 9.61 -7.53 -7.66
CA LEU A 540 8.52 -8.13 -8.43
C LEU A 540 8.75 -9.63 -8.67
N ALA A 541 9.98 -10.01 -9.00
CA ALA A 541 10.38 -11.40 -9.17
C ALA A 541 10.29 -12.20 -7.87
N GLY A 542 10.75 -11.65 -6.75
CA GLY A 542 10.67 -12.28 -5.44
C GLY A 542 9.23 -12.55 -5.01
N LEU A 543 8.33 -11.58 -5.25
CA LEU A 543 6.90 -11.74 -5.00
C LEU A 543 6.26 -12.80 -5.91
N ALA A 544 6.60 -12.82 -7.19
CA ALA A 544 6.10 -13.84 -8.13
C ALA A 544 6.52 -15.26 -7.71
N LEU A 545 7.71 -15.42 -7.12
CA LEU A 545 8.20 -16.70 -6.61
C LEU A 545 7.50 -17.19 -5.34
N VAL A 546 7.12 -16.28 -4.42
CA VAL A 546 6.52 -16.65 -3.13
C VAL A 546 5.00 -16.87 -3.22
N LEU A 547 4.32 -16.19 -4.15
CA LEU A 547 2.86 -16.21 -4.28
C LEU A 547 2.27 -17.62 -4.46
N PRO A 548 2.74 -18.47 -5.41
CA PRO A 548 2.21 -19.82 -5.54
C PRO A 548 2.43 -20.67 -4.27
N LYS A 549 3.55 -20.46 -3.57
CA LYS A 549 3.85 -21.17 -2.33
C LYS A 549 2.90 -20.76 -1.20
N ASN A 550 2.56 -19.47 -1.12
CA ASN A 550 1.58 -18.97 -0.16
C ASN A 550 0.18 -19.56 -0.38
N VAL A 551 -0.23 -19.77 -1.64
CA VAL A 551 -1.50 -20.46 -1.94
C VAL A 551 -1.53 -21.84 -1.28
N TRP A 552 -0.50 -22.64 -1.51
CA TRP A 552 -0.42 -23.99 -0.96
C TRP A 552 -0.27 -24.03 0.56
N GLN A 553 0.51 -23.12 1.12
CA GLN A 553 0.78 -23.09 2.56
C GLN A 553 -0.38 -22.51 3.37
N TYR A 554 -1.04 -21.44 2.90
CA TYR A 554 -2.04 -20.72 3.70
C TYR A 554 -3.48 -21.00 3.28
N VAL A 555 -3.74 -21.23 1.99
CA VAL A 555 -5.10 -21.54 1.50
C VAL A 555 -5.35 -23.02 1.60
N VAL A 556 -4.43 -23.82 1.05
CA VAL A 556 -4.59 -25.29 1.08
C VAL A 556 -4.19 -25.88 2.42
N GLN A 557 -3.35 -25.18 3.18
CA GLN A 557 -2.88 -25.57 4.50
C GLN A 557 -2.10 -26.90 4.47
N ILE A 558 -1.27 -27.08 3.44
CA ILE A 558 -0.38 -28.24 3.36
C ILE A 558 0.62 -28.17 4.53
N PRO A 559 0.67 -29.19 5.40
CA PRO A 559 1.62 -29.22 6.50
C PRO A 559 3.05 -29.26 5.94
N ARG A 560 3.84 -28.21 6.20
CA ARG A 560 5.29 -28.09 5.89
C ARG A 560 5.66 -28.18 4.40
N MET A 561 5.52 -27.05 3.70
CA MET A 561 6.12 -26.82 2.37
C MET A 561 7.61 -26.42 2.44
N SER A 562 8.20 -26.32 3.63
CA SER A 562 9.52 -25.71 3.87
C SER A 562 10.72 -26.67 3.75
N GLU A 563 10.60 -27.74 2.97
CA GLU A 563 11.74 -28.58 2.57
C GLU A 563 12.11 -28.33 1.11
#